data_AF-A0A6N2AEZ3-F1
#
_entry.id   AF-A0A6N2AEZ3-F1
#
_cell.length_a   1.000
_cell.length_b   1.000
_cell.length_c   1.000
_cell.angle_alpha   90.00
_cell.angle_beta   90.00
_cell.angle_gamma   90.00
#
_symmetry.space_group_name_H-M   'P 1'
#
loop_
_entity.id
_entity.type
_entity.pdbx_description
1 polymer ?
#
loop_
_entity_poly.entity_id
_entity_poly.type
_entity_poly.pdbx_seq_one_letter_code
_entity_poly.pdbx_strand_id
1 'polypeptide(L)'
;LGLINIKIWNRAAIAKLCWDLANKEDKLWIKWIHAYYIKGQREWKVSNYASWMVKKVMNAKLIVDQVQNKGKGVLRQIYYHMKGIQQRPAWTCLMYSNAARPKAYITMWIMMNQKLSTVDRLTQ
;
A
#
# COMPACT_ATOMS: atom_id res chain seq x y z
N LEU A 1 -6.69 -13.83 -6.28
CA LEU A 1 -7.56 -12.73 -6.74
C LEU A 1 -6.81 -11.49 -7.28
N GLY A 2 -5.57 -11.18 -6.85
CA GLY A 2 -4.76 -10.13 -7.50
C GLY A 2 -5.32 -8.71 -7.36
N LEU A 3 -6.30 -8.51 -6.48
CA LEU A 3 -7.08 -7.27 -6.34
C LEU A 3 -6.21 -6.11 -5.86
N ILE A 4 -5.25 -6.41 -4.97
CA ILE A 4 -4.31 -5.44 -4.41
C ILE A 4 -2.93 -6.10 -4.35
N ASN A 5 -1.92 -5.43 -4.90
CA ASN A 5 -0.53 -5.80 -4.64
C ASN A 5 -0.18 -5.44 -3.19
N ILE A 6 -0.24 -6.43 -2.29
CA ILE A 6 -0.01 -6.26 -0.85
C ILE A 6 1.38 -5.72 -0.54
N LYS A 7 2.40 -6.09 -1.34
CA LYS A 7 3.77 -5.60 -1.15
C LYS A 7 3.86 -4.10 -1.40
N ILE A 8 3.23 -3.63 -2.47
CA ILE A 8 3.15 -2.19 -2.79
C ILE A 8 2.28 -1.47 -1.76
N TRP A 9 1.18 -2.08 -1.33
CA TRP A 9 0.29 -1.49 -0.32
C TRP A 9 0.98 -1.31 1.04
N ASN A 10 1.78 -2.29 1.46
CA ASN A 10 2.59 -2.20 2.68
C ASN A 10 3.65 -1.08 2.56
N ARG A 11 4.32 -0.97 1.41
CA ARG A 11 5.26 0.15 1.17
C ARG A 11 4.54 1.51 1.21
N ALA A 12 3.34 1.60 0.66
CA ALA A 12 2.52 2.81 0.70
C ALA A 12 2.09 3.16 2.13
N ALA A 13 1.74 2.17 2.94
CA ALA A 13 1.40 2.37 4.34
C ALA A 13 2.59 2.91 5.14
N ILE A 14 3.81 2.36 4.93
CA ILE A 14 5.03 2.86 5.59
C ILE A 14 5.33 4.30 5.15
N ALA A 15 5.23 4.61 3.86
CA ALA A 15 5.41 5.97 3.36
C ALA A 15 4.36 6.94 3.93
N LYS A 16 3.10 6.50 4.10
CA LYS A 16 2.07 7.29 4.78
C LYS A 16 2.44 7.58 6.24
N LEU A 17 2.97 6.59 6.97
CA LEU A 17 3.44 6.79 8.34
C LEU A 17 4.59 7.81 8.39
N CYS A 18 5.51 7.76 7.41
CA CYS A 18 6.57 8.75 7.28
C CYS A 18 6.03 10.15 6.95
N TRP A 19 5.00 10.26 6.11
CA TRP A 19 4.33 11.52 5.80
C TRP A 19 3.59 12.09 7.02
N ASP A 20 2.91 11.24 7.80
CA ASP A 20 2.27 11.63 9.06
C ASP A 20 3.32 12.13 10.06
N LEU A 21 4.47 11.44 10.16
CA LEU A 21 5.58 11.84 11.04
C LEU A 21 6.16 13.22 10.68
N ALA A 22 6.10 13.62 9.40
CA ALA A 22 6.57 14.92 8.91
C ALA A 22 5.51 16.04 8.96
N ASN A 23 4.22 15.72 8.84
CA ASN A 23 3.15 16.73 8.66
C ASN A 23 2.10 16.78 9.79
N LYS A 24 2.06 15.78 10.69
CA LYS A 24 1.01 15.66 11.70
C LYS A 24 1.59 15.34 13.07
N GLU A 25 1.85 16.38 13.85
CA GLU A 25 2.45 16.29 15.18
C GLU A 25 1.45 15.90 16.28
N ASP A 26 0.16 15.72 15.98
CA ASP A 26 -0.86 15.54 17.04
C ASP A 26 -0.95 14.13 17.62
N LYS A 27 -0.31 13.11 17.02
CA LYS A 27 -0.37 11.74 17.54
C LYS A 27 0.74 11.51 18.57
N LEU A 28 0.40 10.87 19.69
CA LEU A 28 1.33 10.62 20.80
C LEU A 28 2.61 9.87 20.37
N TRP A 29 2.48 8.82 19.55
CA TRP A 29 3.64 8.07 19.05
C TRP A 29 4.56 8.90 18.13
N ILE A 30 4.00 9.90 17.44
CA ILE A 30 4.76 10.85 16.61
C ILE A 30 5.52 11.83 17.52
N LYS A 31 4.84 12.42 18.52
CA LYS A 31 5.49 13.28 19.53
C LYS A 31 6.61 12.54 20.26
N TRP A 32 6.39 11.27 20.60
CA TRP A 32 7.41 10.43 21.24
C TRP A 32 8.64 10.22 20.35
N ILE A 33 8.44 9.93 19.06
CA ILE A 33 9.55 9.81 18.11
C ILE A 33 10.31 11.13 17.97
N HIS A 34 9.60 12.27 17.87
CA HIS A 34 10.23 13.58 17.79
C HIS A 34 11.05 13.91 19.03
N ALA A 35 10.50 13.67 20.22
CA ALA A 35 11.16 13.94 21.49
C ALA A 35 12.37 13.02 21.76
N TYR A 36 12.34 11.77 21.29
CA TYR A 36 13.38 10.78 21.56
C TYR A 36 14.46 10.71 20.47
N TYR A 37 14.08 10.76 19.19
CA TYR A 37 14.99 10.56 18.06
C TYR A 37 15.38 11.85 17.34
N ILE A 38 14.56 12.90 17.38
CA ILE A 38 14.77 14.14 16.60
C ILE A 38 15.23 15.30 17.51
N LYS A 39 15.07 15.18 18.82
CA LYS A 39 15.52 16.17 19.80
C LYS A 39 17.03 16.41 19.70
N GLY A 40 17.41 17.56 19.14
CA GLY A 40 18.81 18.01 18.99
C GLY A 40 19.47 17.67 17.64
N GLN A 41 18.76 17.04 16.70
CA GLN A 41 19.28 16.74 15.36
C GLN A 41 18.58 17.63 14.32
N ARG A 42 19.37 18.33 13.49
CA ARG A 42 18.84 19.11 12.34
C ARG A 42 18.43 18.22 11.17
N GLU A 43 19.00 17.02 11.09
CA GLU A 43 18.76 16.05 10.03
C GLU A 43 18.22 14.74 10.61
N TRP A 44 17.39 14.04 9.84
CA TRP A 44 16.77 12.78 10.22
C TRP A 44 17.77 11.62 10.14
N LYS A 45 18.85 11.70 10.91
CA LYS A 45 19.86 10.65 10.97
C LYS A 45 19.30 9.47 11.75
N VAL A 46 19.24 8.32 11.09
CA VAL A 46 18.80 7.07 11.69
C VAL A 46 19.81 6.67 12.75
N SER A 47 19.47 6.88 14.03
CA SER A 47 20.31 6.40 15.13
C SER A 47 20.48 4.87 15.02
N ASN A 48 21.70 4.39 15.26
CA ASN A 48 21.97 2.96 15.17
C ASN A 48 21.16 2.14 16.21
N TYR A 49 20.76 2.80 17.31
CA TYR A 49 19.91 2.25 18.38
C TYR A 49 18.40 2.38 18.11
N ALA A 50 17.99 2.88 16.94
CA ALA A 50 16.57 2.96 16.60
C ALA A 50 15.97 1.56 16.39
N SER A 51 14.69 1.39 16.77
CA SER A 51 13.98 0.15 16.49
C SER A 51 13.86 -0.09 14.99
N TRP A 52 13.82 -1.37 14.58
CA TRP A 52 13.72 -1.74 13.16
C TRP A 52 12.57 -1.03 12.43
N MET A 53 11.44 -0.85 13.12
CA MET A 53 10.28 -0.13 12.60
C MET A 53 10.58 1.35 12.34
N VAL A 54 11.23 2.04 13.28
CA VAL A 54 11.63 3.45 13.09
C VAL A 54 12.61 3.55 11.92
N LYS A 55 13.62 2.68 11.84
CA LYS A 55 14.55 2.64 10.70
C LYS A 55 13.82 2.50 9.37
N LYS A 56 12.80 1.63 9.30
CA LYS A 56 11.97 1.45 8.09
C LYS A 56 11.15 2.68 7.71
N VAL A 57 10.56 3.37 8.69
CA VAL A 57 9.79 4.59 8.45
C VAL A 57 10.70 5.73 7.98
N MET A 58 11.87 5.91 8.62
CA MET A 58 12.83 6.94 8.20
C MET A 58 13.34 6.72 6.78
N ASN A 59 13.67 5.48 6.40
CA ASN A 59 14.13 5.17 5.04
C ASN A 59 13.05 5.40 3.97
N ALA A 60 11.76 5.39 4.36
CA ALA A 60 10.66 5.66 3.43
C ALA A 60 10.53 7.15 3.06
N LYS A 61 11.34 8.05 3.66
CA LYS A 61 11.39 9.47 3.29
C LYS A 61 11.62 9.72 1.81
N LEU A 62 12.51 8.97 1.18
CA LEU A 62 12.78 9.10 -0.26
C LEU A 62 11.52 8.88 -1.10
N ILE A 63 10.66 7.95 -0.69
CA ILE A 63 9.39 7.65 -1.38
C ILE A 63 8.38 8.79 -1.16
N VAL A 64 8.38 9.39 0.03
CA VAL A 64 7.49 10.51 0.35
C VAL A 64 7.93 11.78 -0.37
N ASP A 65 9.23 12.03 -0.48
CA ASP A 65 9.78 13.21 -1.16
C ASP A 65 9.47 13.21 -2.66
N GLN A 66 9.50 12.02 -3.29
CA GLN A 66 9.06 11.81 -4.68
C GLN A 66 7.56 12.08 -4.87
N VAL A 67 6.74 11.93 -3.83
CA VAL A 67 5.30 12.14 -3.88
C VAL A 67 4.97 13.44 -3.16
N GLN A 68 5.21 14.57 -3.81
CA GLN A 68 4.74 15.89 -3.35
C GLN A 68 3.20 15.90 -3.30
N ASN A 69 2.61 15.54 -2.16
CA ASN A 69 1.16 15.61 -1.96
C ASN A 69 0.80 16.27 -0.62
N LYS A 70 -0.05 17.30 -0.72
CA LYS A 70 -0.53 18.13 0.40
C LYS A 70 -2.04 17.94 0.68
N GLY A 71 -2.62 16.79 0.31
CA GLY A 71 -4.08 16.60 0.29
C GLY A 71 -4.61 15.39 1.07
N LYS A 72 -5.94 15.33 1.27
CA LYS A 72 -6.64 14.13 1.79
C LYS A 72 -6.50 12.99 0.78
N GLY A 73 -6.05 11.81 1.22
CA GLY A 73 -5.90 10.62 0.35
C GLY A 73 -4.47 10.22 -0.02
N VAL A 74 -3.46 10.73 0.69
CA VAL A 74 -2.03 10.45 0.51
C VAL A 74 -1.72 8.96 0.29
N LEU A 75 -2.30 8.05 1.07
CA LEU A 75 -2.06 6.62 0.94
C LEU A 75 -2.46 6.08 -0.43
N ARG A 76 -3.62 6.50 -0.94
CA ARG A 76 -4.15 6.05 -2.23
C ARG A 76 -3.30 6.58 -3.38
N GLN A 77 -2.84 7.83 -3.27
CA GLN A 77 -1.96 8.45 -4.26
C GLN A 77 -0.57 7.82 -4.29
N ILE A 78 0.06 7.62 -3.11
CA ILE A 78 1.34 6.90 -2.99
C ILE A 78 1.21 5.49 -3.58
N TYR A 79 0.11 4.80 -3.27
CA TYR A 79 -0.14 3.46 -3.80
C TYR A 79 -0.23 3.45 -5.32
N TYR A 80 -0.98 4.36 -5.94
CA TYR A 80 -1.07 4.45 -7.40
C TYR A 80 0.25 4.89 -8.03
N HIS A 81 0.98 5.81 -7.41
CA HIS A 81 2.29 6.24 -7.89
C HIS A 81 3.28 5.07 -7.94
N MET A 82 3.35 4.25 -6.89
CA MET A 82 4.21 3.06 -6.88
C MET A 82 3.70 1.89 -7.74
N LYS A 83 2.38 1.81 -7.95
CA LYS A 83 1.79 0.75 -8.79
C LYS A 83 1.97 1.05 -10.29
N GLY A 84 2.15 2.31 -10.67
CA GLY A 84 2.22 2.75 -12.07
C GLY A 84 0.86 2.68 -12.79
N ILE A 85 0.88 2.98 -14.09
CA ILE A 85 -0.30 2.84 -14.97
C ILE A 85 -0.49 1.34 -15.25
N GLN A 86 -1.46 0.71 -14.59
CA GLN A 86 -1.96 -0.59 -15.00
C GLN A 86 -3.31 -0.43 -15.69
N GLN A 87 -3.45 -1.11 -16.85
CA GLN A 87 -4.73 -1.43 -17.45
C GLN A 87 -5.61 -2.08 -16.38
N ARG A 88 -6.76 -1.47 -16.06
CA ARG A 88 -7.74 -2.12 -15.20
C ARG A 88 -8.20 -3.37 -15.95
N PRO A 89 -8.07 -4.58 -15.37
CA PRO A 89 -8.54 -5.78 -16.04
C PRO A 89 -10.04 -5.65 -16.33
N ALA A 90 -10.48 -6.04 -17.52
CA ALA A 90 -11.89 -5.95 -17.91
C ALA A 90 -12.84 -6.62 -16.91
N TRP A 91 -12.37 -7.67 -16.22
CA TRP A 91 -13.14 -8.37 -15.19
C TRP A 91 -13.42 -7.56 -13.93
N THR A 92 -12.76 -6.42 -13.69
CA THR A 92 -12.92 -5.66 -12.44
C THR A 92 -14.35 -5.17 -12.26
N CYS A 93 -15.04 -4.81 -13.35
CA CYS A 93 -16.46 -4.42 -13.35
C CYS A 93 -17.40 -5.59 -13.04
N LEU A 94 -17.00 -6.81 -13.39
CA LEU A 94 -17.79 -8.01 -13.13
C LEU A 94 -17.67 -8.48 -11.67
N MET A 95 -16.56 -8.10 -11.01
CA MET A 95 -16.27 -8.40 -9.60
C MET A 95 -16.75 -7.33 -8.62
N TYR A 96 -16.65 -6.05 -8.98
CA TYR A 96 -17.02 -4.92 -8.13
C TYR A 96 -18.19 -4.19 -8.78
N SER A 97 -19.35 -4.13 -8.11
CA SER A 97 -20.67 -3.65 -8.56
C SER A 97 -21.66 -4.70 -9.06
N ASN A 98 -21.44 -5.98 -8.71
CA ASN A 98 -22.40 -7.04 -8.99
C ASN A 98 -23.20 -7.35 -7.71
N ALA A 99 -24.47 -7.73 -7.83
CA ALA A 99 -25.31 -8.21 -6.71
C ALA A 99 -25.21 -9.73 -6.52
N ALA A 100 -24.30 -10.39 -7.25
CA ALA A 100 -24.10 -11.83 -7.19
C ALA A 100 -23.62 -12.29 -5.81
N ARG A 101 -23.79 -13.59 -5.53
CA ARG A 101 -23.35 -14.23 -4.28
C ARG A 101 -21.82 -14.36 -4.25
N PRO A 102 -21.16 -14.31 -3.06
CA PRO A 102 -19.73 -14.58 -2.86
C PRO A 102 -19.16 -15.77 -3.68
N LYS A 103 -19.92 -16.87 -3.76
CA LYS A 103 -19.56 -18.08 -4.52
C LYS A 103 -19.43 -17.82 -6.04
N ALA A 104 -20.31 -17.00 -6.61
CA ALA A 104 -20.29 -16.68 -8.04
C ALA A 104 -19.05 -15.89 -8.44
N TYR A 105 -18.58 -14.95 -7.59
CA TYR A 105 -17.32 -14.23 -7.83
C TYR A 105 -16.12 -15.16 -7.86
N ILE A 106 -16.07 -16.11 -6.93
CA ILE A 106 -14.97 -17.07 -6.87
C ILE A 106 -14.96 -17.95 -8.13
N THR A 107 -16.12 -18.50 -8.52
CA THR A 107 -16.24 -19.30 -9.74
C THR A 107 -15.88 -18.51 -10.99
N MET A 108 -16.37 -17.29 -11.12
CA MET A 108 -16.07 -16.39 -12.25
C MET A 108 -14.59 -16.01 -12.29
N TRP A 109 -13.96 -15.77 -11.14
CA TRP A 109 -12.53 -15.47 -11.06
C TRP A 109 -11.70 -16.67 -11.51
N ILE A 110 -12.06 -17.88 -11.06
CA ILE A 110 -11.40 -19.13 -11.45
C ILE A 110 -11.56 -19.36 -12.96
N MET A 111 -12.75 -19.11 -13.52
CA MET A 111 -13.03 -19.19 -14.96
C MET A 111 -12.15 -18.22 -15.76
N MET A 112 -12.09 -16.95 -15.36
CA MET A 112 -11.30 -15.91 -16.05
C MET A 112 -9.79 -16.15 -16.01
N ASN A 113 -9.29 -16.87 -14.99
CA ASN A 113 -7.88 -17.25 -14.91
C ASN A 113 -7.60 -18.62 -15.55
N GLN A 114 -8.57 -19.20 -16.26
CA GLN A 114 -8.48 -20.54 -16.86
C GLN A 114 -8.07 -21.62 -15.84
N LYS A 115 -8.49 -21.45 -14.58
CA LYS A 115 -8.23 -22.42 -13.48
C LYS A 115 -9.45 -23.29 -13.17
N LEU A 116 -10.55 -23.10 -13.88
CA LEU A 116 -11.74 -23.92 -13.71
C LEU A 116 -11.50 -25.28 -14.36
N SER A 117 -11.84 -26.35 -13.65
CA SER A 117 -11.83 -27.69 -14.23
C SER A 117 -13.11 -27.84 -15.06
N THR A 118 -13.01 -27.59 -16.36
CA THR A 118 -14.07 -27.83 -17.34
C THR A 118 -13.75 -29.13 -18.07
N VAL A 119 -14.78 -29.81 -18.57
CA VAL A 119 -14.63 -31.10 -19.28
C VAL A 119 -13.65 -30.98 -20.46
N ASP A 120 -13.63 -29.83 -21.13
CA ASP A 120 -12.70 -29.52 -22.23
C ASP A 120 -11.21 -29.53 -21.86
N ARG A 121 -10.86 -29.49 -20.56
CA ARG A 121 -9.47 -29.60 -20.08
C ARG A 121 -9.04 -31.02 -19.79
N LEU A 122 -9.99 -31.94 -19.63
CA LEU A 122 -9.71 -33.37 -19.44
C LEU A 122 -9.40 -34.07 -20.77
N THR A 123 -9.74 -33.42 -21.89
CA THR A 123 -9.53 -33.93 -23.24
C THR A 123 -8.23 -33.43 -23.90
N GLN A 124 -7.38 -32.71 -23.16
CA GLN A 124 -6.10 -32.15 -23.61
C GLN A 124 -4.94 -32.81 -22.86
#